data_AF-A0A845XBK6-F1
#
_entry.id   AF-A0A845XBK6-F1
#
_cell.length_a   1.000
_cell.length_b   1.000
_cell.length_c   1.000
_cell.angle_alpha   90.00
_cell.angle_beta   90.00
_cell.angle_gamma   90.00
#
_symmetry.space_group_name_H-M   'P 1'
#
loop_
_entity.id
_entity.type
_entity.pdbx_description
1 polymer ?
#
loop_
_entity_poly.entity_id
_entity_poly.type
_entity_poly.pdbx_seq_one_letter_code
_entity_poly.pdbx_strand_id
1 'polypeptide(L)'
;YLNTLLEQVSTLFTEMFPERESPLVALQDFFLQRVRTLLQEDLGIDYDLVNAVLGEEDAEYQTRVLTDLLDGRDRAQFLQGIRGDGQLDAIYETVNRSTRLAAKGSLATTVLSPETIVDPDKFEQASEQVFYDALVELVPQVEQAQAERDYQQLLVGLKAIAPIVSRFFDGEDSVLVMAEDETIKTSRLNLLGVLRNQARVLADFGAIVKA
;
A
#
# COMPACT_ATOMS: atom_id res chain seq x y z
N TYR A 1 -8.79 10.01 -14.77
CA TYR A 1 -9.10 11.00 -15.82
C TYR A 1 -7.97 12.00 -16.08
N LEU A 2 -7.27 12.55 -15.08
CA LEU A 2 -6.19 13.53 -15.35
C LEU A 2 -5.01 12.90 -16.09
N ASN A 3 -4.48 11.75 -15.65
CA ASN A 3 -3.34 11.12 -16.33
C ASN A 3 -3.58 10.86 -17.82
N THR A 4 -4.74 10.29 -18.18
CA THR A 4 -5.15 10.09 -19.57
C THR A 4 -5.22 11.39 -20.37
N LEU A 5 -5.69 12.48 -19.75
CA LEU A 5 -5.72 13.79 -20.40
C LEU A 5 -4.30 14.32 -20.65
N LEU A 6 -3.38 14.15 -19.69
CA LEU A 6 -1.98 14.54 -19.86
C LEU A 6 -1.32 13.75 -20.99
N GLU A 7 -1.56 12.44 -21.07
CA GLU A 7 -1.07 11.57 -22.15
C GLU A 7 -1.59 12.02 -23.51
N GLN A 8 -2.90 12.29 -23.63
CA GLN A 8 -3.51 12.75 -24.88
C GLN A 8 -2.96 14.11 -25.33
N VAL A 9 -2.89 15.09 -24.42
CA VAL A 9 -2.38 16.42 -24.74
C VAL A 9 -0.90 16.37 -25.12
N SER A 10 -0.10 15.57 -24.42
CA SER A 10 1.33 15.42 -24.73
C SER A 10 1.55 14.72 -26.07
N THR A 11 0.72 13.73 -26.41
CA THR A 11 0.73 13.06 -27.71
C THR A 11 0.42 14.07 -28.83
N LEU A 12 -0.70 14.80 -28.71
CA LEU A 12 -1.08 15.84 -29.68
C LEU A 12 0.01 16.92 -29.83
N PHE A 13 0.65 17.30 -28.72
CA PHE A 13 1.75 18.25 -28.75
C PHE A 13 2.93 17.74 -29.59
N THR A 14 3.35 16.49 -29.41
CA THR A 14 4.45 15.90 -30.20
C THR A 14 4.07 15.66 -31.67
N GLU A 15 2.79 15.43 -31.98
CA GLU A 15 2.31 15.35 -33.37
C GLU A 15 2.38 16.72 -34.07
N MET A 16 2.05 17.80 -33.35
CA MET A 16 2.12 19.16 -33.86
C MET A 16 3.55 19.72 -33.93
N PHE A 17 4.44 19.27 -33.05
CA PHE A 17 5.82 19.74 -32.92
C PHE A 17 6.81 18.55 -32.82
N PRO A 18 7.08 17.82 -33.92
CA PRO A 18 7.86 16.57 -33.88
C PRO A 18 9.32 16.73 -33.41
N GLU A 19 9.89 17.93 -33.55
CA GLU A 19 11.24 18.26 -33.06
C GLU A 19 11.32 18.53 -31.55
N ARG A 20 10.18 18.52 -30.83
CA ARG A 20 10.11 18.77 -29.39
C ARG A 20 9.94 17.46 -28.62
N GLU A 21 10.53 17.42 -27.42
CA GLU A 21 10.31 16.32 -26.48
C GLU A 21 8.88 16.38 -25.90
N SER A 22 8.37 15.21 -25.51
CA SER A 22 7.05 15.11 -24.88
C SER A 22 7.04 15.81 -23.51
N PRO A 23 6.09 16.71 -23.23
CA PRO A 23 5.98 17.38 -21.95
C PRO A 23 5.35 16.51 -20.85
N LEU A 24 5.02 15.25 -21.14
CA LEU A 24 4.21 14.39 -20.27
C LEU A 24 4.78 14.29 -18.85
N VAL A 25 6.06 13.93 -18.72
CA VAL A 25 6.71 13.77 -17.41
C VAL A 25 6.72 15.08 -16.63
N ALA A 26 7.09 16.19 -17.28
CA ALA A 26 7.10 17.51 -16.66
C ALA A 26 5.70 17.94 -16.17
N LEU A 27 4.64 17.60 -16.92
CA LEU A 27 3.26 17.87 -16.51
C LEU A 27 2.85 16.98 -15.34
N GLN A 28 3.16 15.68 -15.37
CA GLN A 28 2.88 14.75 -14.28
C GLN A 28 3.55 15.20 -12.99
N ASP A 29 4.84 15.56 -13.04
CA ASP A 29 5.61 16.10 -11.91
C ASP A 29 5.00 17.38 -11.36
N PHE A 30 4.63 18.32 -12.24
CA PHE A 30 3.98 19.57 -11.86
C PHE A 30 2.66 19.32 -11.11
N PHE A 31 1.80 18.43 -11.63
CA PHE A 31 0.53 18.13 -10.99
C PHE A 31 0.70 17.37 -9.67
N LEU A 32 1.64 16.42 -9.59
CA LEU A 32 1.97 15.74 -8.34
C LEU A 32 2.47 16.72 -7.27
N GLN A 33 3.35 17.64 -7.63
CA GLN A 33 3.81 18.70 -6.74
C GLN A 33 2.64 19.58 -6.28
N ARG A 34 1.73 19.94 -7.20
CA ARG A 34 0.56 20.74 -6.84
C ARG A 34 -0.38 20.01 -5.88
N VAL A 35 -0.64 18.73 -6.11
CA VAL A 35 -1.43 17.89 -5.19
C VAL A 35 -0.77 17.83 -3.82
N ARG A 36 0.55 17.60 -3.77
CA ARG A 36 1.32 17.60 -2.51
C ARG A 36 1.13 18.89 -1.72
N THR A 37 1.32 20.05 -2.36
CA THR A 37 1.11 21.36 -1.74
C THR A 37 -0.31 21.53 -1.21
N LEU A 38 -1.34 21.17 -2.00
CA LEU A 38 -2.73 21.28 -1.57
C LEU A 38 -3.04 20.38 -0.34
N LEU A 39 -2.54 19.15 -0.33
CA LEU A 39 -2.74 18.24 0.80
C LEU A 39 -2.05 18.76 2.07
N GLN A 40 -0.83 19.29 1.96
CA GLN A 40 -0.05 19.77 3.10
C GLN A 40 -0.52 21.14 3.60
N GLU A 41 -0.58 22.14 2.72
CA GLU A 41 -0.83 23.54 3.09
C GLU A 41 -2.31 23.83 3.31
N ASP A 42 -3.18 23.38 2.40
CA ASP A 42 -4.61 23.72 2.46
C ASP A 42 -5.40 22.77 3.36
N LEU A 43 -5.05 21.47 3.35
CA LEU A 43 -5.73 20.45 4.16
C LEU A 43 -4.99 20.09 5.46
N GLY A 44 -3.79 20.64 5.69
CA GLY A 44 -3.04 20.44 6.93
C GLY A 44 -2.61 19.00 7.16
N ILE A 45 -2.41 18.21 6.09
CA ILE A 45 -2.03 16.80 6.22
C ILE A 45 -0.52 16.70 6.45
N ASP A 46 -0.13 15.89 7.43
CA ASP A 46 1.27 15.66 7.78
C ASP A 46 2.07 15.16 6.56
N TYR A 47 3.31 15.64 6.44
CA TYR A 47 4.12 15.42 5.24
C TYR A 47 4.33 13.94 4.91
N ASP A 48 4.49 13.10 5.93
CA ASP A 48 4.74 11.67 5.80
C ASP A 48 3.48 10.90 5.38
N LEU A 49 2.29 11.33 5.81
CA LEU A 49 1.01 10.79 5.32
C LEU A 49 0.78 11.17 3.85
N VAL A 50 1.15 12.39 3.47
CA VAL A 50 1.12 12.79 2.06
C VAL A 50 2.08 11.92 1.22
N ASN A 51 3.30 11.68 1.71
CA ASN A 51 4.25 10.78 1.03
C ASN A 51 3.72 9.35 0.94
N ALA A 52 3.07 8.84 2.00
CA ALA A 52 2.47 7.51 2.03
C ALA A 52 1.35 7.31 1.00
N VAL A 53 0.70 8.39 0.56
CA VAL A 53 -0.40 8.31 -0.43
C VAL A 53 0.06 8.63 -1.85
N LEU A 54 0.95 9.62 -2.00
CA LEU A 54 1.46 10.06 -3.30
C LEU A 54 2.60 9.20 -3.83
N GLY A 55 3.28 8.48 -2.94
CA GLY A 55 4.51 7.77 -3.25
C GLY A 55 5.71 8.70 -3.32
N GLU A 56 6.82 8.25 -2.73
CA GLU A 56 8.14 8.82 -2.95
C GLU A 56 8.91 7.84 -3.85
N GLU A 57 9.23 8.27 -5.07
CA GLU A 57 9.85 7.40 -6.10
C GLU A 57 9.02 6.13 -6.44
N ASP A 58 7.70 6.18 -6.22
CA ASP A 58 6.76 5.09 -6.48
C ASP A 58 5.82 5.45 -7.64
N ALA A 59 6.19 4.98 -8.84
CA ALA A 59 5.45 5.25 -10.07
C ALA A 59 4.00 4.71 -10.03
N GLU A 60 3.74 3.65 -9.26
CA GLU A 60 2.40 3.06 -9.11
C GLU A 60 1.49 4.04 -8.37
N TYR A 61 1.94 4.59 -7.24
CA TYR A 61 1.15 5.58 -6.51
C TYR A 61 1.00 6.91 -7.25
N GLN A 62 2.07 7.37 -7.90
CA GLN A 62 2.02 8.58 -8.72
C GLN A 62 0.97 8.44 -9.83
N THR A 63 0.98 7.32 -10.55
CA THR A 63 -0.01 7.02 -11.59
C THR A 63 -1.42 6.89 -11.01
N ARG A 64 -1.57 6.21 -9.86
CA ARG A 64 -2.87 6.05 -9.19
C ARG A 64 -3.49 7.40 -8.82
N VAL A 65 -2.73 8.28 -8.19
CA VAL A 65 -3.22 9.60 -7.77
C VAL A 65 -3.56 10.47 -8.97
N LEU A 66 -2.72 10.49 -10.01
CA LEU A 66 -3.02 11.23 -11.24
C LEU A 66 -4.20 10.62 -12.02
N THR A 67 -4.51 9.35 -11.80
CA THR A 67 -5.70 8.72 -12.36
C THR A 67 -6.95 9.16 -11.60
N ASP A 68 -6.90 9.17 -10.28
CA ASP A 68 -8.01 9.55 -9.40
C ASP A 68 -7.54 10.44 -8.23
N LEU A 69 -7.59 11.76 -8.48
CA LEU A 69 -7.18 12.76 -7.50
C LEU A 69 -8.06 12.74 -6.24
N LEU A 70 -9.33 12.34 -6.38
CA LEU A 70 -10.25 12.29 -5.26
C LEU A 70 -9.94 11.09 -4.36
N ASP A 71 -9.61 9.91 -4.94
CA ASP A 71 -9.08 8.77 -4.17
C ASP A 71 -7.80 9.15 -3.40
N GLY A 72 -6.87 9.87 -4.04
CA GLY A 72 -5.67 10.36 -3.36
C GLY A 72 -5.99 11.30 -2.18
N ARG A 73 -6.90 12.26 -2.37
CA ARG A 73 -7.35 13.14 -1.28
C ARG A 73 -8.04 12.37 -0.16
N ASP A 74 -8.98 11.48 -0.50
CA ASP A 74 -9.79 10.75 0.46
C ASP A 74 -8.90 9.83 1.34
N ARG A 75 -7.90 9.16 0.74
CA ARG A 75 -6.89 8.37 1.48
C ARG A 75 -6.07 9.23 2.44
N ALA A 76 -5.57 10.37 1.98
CA ALA A 76 -4.77 11.26 2.80
C ALA A 76 -5.58 11.80 4.00
N GLN A 77 -6.80 12.28 3.76
CA GLN A 77 -7.68 12.79 4.82
C GLN A 77 -8.05 11.68 5.82
N PHE A 78 -8.33 10.48 5.32
CA PHE A 78 -8.62 9.32 6.17
C PHE A 78 -7.41 8.99 7.07
N LEU A 79 -6.19 8.94 6.52
CA LEU A 79 -4.97 8.74 7.29
C LEU A 79 -4.75 9.80 8.36
N GLN A 80 -4.97 11.09 8.02
CA GLN A 80 -4.86 12.17 8.99
C GLN A 80 -5.89 12.01 10.12
N GLY A 81 -7.12 11.61 9.77
CA GLY A 81 -8.19 11.35 10.74
C GLY A 81 -7.81 10.23 11.71
N ILE A 82 -7.38 9.09 11.20
CA ILE A 82 -7.04 7.91 12.03
C ILE A 82 -5.72 8.09 12.81
N ARG A 83 -4.85 9.02 12.37
CA ARG A 83 -3.72 9.47 13.18
C ARG A 83 -4.20 10.33 14.35
N GLY A 84 -5.07 11.30 14.08
CA GLY A 84 -5.58 12.23 15.09
C GLY A 84 -6.40 11.57 16.22
N ASP A 85 -7.05 10.44 15.93
CA ASP A 85 -7.84 9.68 16.92
C ASP A 85 -7.11 8.46 17.52
N GLY A 86 -5.84 8.25 17.16
CA GLY A 86 -4.97 7.17 17.67
C GLY A 86 -5.23 5.79 17.05
N GLN A 87 -6.12 5.67 16.07
CA GLN A 87 -6.41 4.38 15.44
C GLN A 87 -5.29 3.86 14.54
N LEU A 88 -4.45 4.75 13.99
CA LEU A 88 -3.29 4.37 13.18
C LEU A 88 -2.28 3.56 13.99
N ASP A 89 -2.08 3.91 15.27
CA ASP A 89 -1.12 3.24 16.16
C ASP A 89 -1.43 1.75 16.36
N ALA A 90 -2.72 1.40 16.31
CA ALA A 90 -3.18 0.02 16.47
C ALA A 90 -2.70 -0.92 15.36
N ILE A 91 -2.36 -0.38 14.18
CA ILE A 91 -1.94 -1.17 13.01
C ILE A 91 -0.50 -0.84 12.56
N TYR A 92 0.02 0.33 12.92
CA TYR A 92 1.27 0.87 12.39
C TYR A 92 2.45 -0.09 12.55
N GLU A 93 2.72 -0.55 13.78
CA GLU A 93 3.92 -1.34 14.10
C GLU A 93 3.95 -2.64 13.29
N THR A 94 2.82 -3.34 13.28
CA THR A 94 2.65 -4.61 12.59
C THR A 94 2.76 -4.47 11.08
N VAL A 95 2.01 -3.53 10.49
CA VAL A 95 2.00 -3.34 9.03
C VAL A 95 3.35 -2.83 8.53
N ASN A 96 4.00 -1.93 9.28
CA ASN A 96 5.33 -1.42 8.92
C ASN A 96 6.41 -2.52 9.01
N ARG A 97 6.38 -3.37 10.06
CA ARG A 97 7.29 -4.53 10.15
C ARG A 97 7.11 -5.47 8.96
N SER A 98 5.86 -5.78 8.59
CA SER A 98 5.54 -6.59 7.41
C SER A 98 6.02 -5.94 6.11
N THR A 99 5.82 -4.63 5.95
CA THR A 99 6.29 -3.87 4.78
C THR A 99 7.80 -3.95 4.61
N ARG A 100 8.56 -3.72 5.69
CA ARG A 100 10.03 -3.80 5.68
C ARG A 100 10.56 -5.19 5.36
N LEU A 101 9.92 -6.23 5.88
CA LEU A 101 10.33 -7.61 5.61
C LEU A 101 9.93 -8.05 4.20
N ALA A 102 8.75 -7.67 3.72
CA ALA A 102 8.28 -7.94 2.37
C ALA A 102 9.20 -7.34 1.30
N ALA A 103 9.93 -6.26 1.59
CA ALA A 103 10.96 -5.71 0.70
C ALA A 103 12.14 -6.66 0.44
N LYS A 104 12.30 -7.72 1.24
CA LYS A 104 13.28 -8.80 1.01
C LYS A 104 12.73 -9.92 0.12
N GLY A 105 11.44 -9.88 -0.21
CA GLY A 105 10.79 -10.75 -1.18
C GLY A 105 10.67 -10.09 -2.55
N SER A 106 10.04 -10.78 -3.48
CA SER A 106 9.84 -10.34 -4.87
C SER A 106 8.37 -10.26 -5.28
N LEU A 107 7.44 -10.40 -4.34
CA LEU A 107 6.00 -10.35 -4.63
C LEU A 107 5.61 -8.96 -5.15
N ALA A 108 5.02 -8.93 -6.35
CA ALA A 108 4.50 -7.71 -6.96
C ALA A 108 3.45 -7.04 -6.08
N THR A 109 3.42 -5.72 -6.06
CA THR A 109 2.51 -4.89 -5.25
C THR A 109 1.03 -5.03 -5.60
N THR A 110 0.74 -5.54 -6.80
CA THR A 110 -0.60 -5.76 -7.32
C THR A 110 -1.24 -7.08 -6.86
N VAL A 111 -0.50 -7.96 -6.19
CA VAL A 111 -1.02 -9.24 -5.70
C VAL A 111 -1.68 -9.06 -4.34
N LEU A 112 -3.00 -9.19 -4.29
CA LEU A 112 -3.81 -8.90 -3.09
C LEU A 112 -4.38 -10.16 -2.40
N SER A 113 -4.34 -11.32 -3.06
CA SER A 113 -4.78 -12.61 -2.49
C SER A 113 -3.60 -13.57 -2.33
N PRO A 114 -3.52 -14.33 -1.22
CA PRO A 114 -2.47 -15.32 -1.01
C PRO A 114 -2.71 -16.64 -1.75
N GLU A 115 -3.93 -16.90 -2.24
CA GLU A 115 -4.39 -18.25 -2.66
C GLU A 115 -3.61 -18.88 -3.83
N THR A 116 -2.99 -18.05 -4.67
CA THR A 116 -2.24 -18.54 -5.85
C THR A 116 -0.73 -18.49 -5.68
N ILE A 117 -0.24 -17.90 -4.58
CA ILE A 117 1.17 -17.57 -4.36
C ILE A 117 1.72 -18.14 -3.04
N VAL A 118 0.84 -18.61 -2.16
CA VAL A 118 1.18 -19.34 -0.94
C VAL A 118 0.59 -20.74 -1.01
N ASP A 119 1.37 -21.72 -0.59
CA ASP A 119 0.98 -23.13 -0.54
C ASP A 119 0.88 -23.56 0.94
N PRO A 120 -0.35 -23.65 1.49
CA PRO A 120 -0.55 -23.97 2.91
C PRO A 120 -0.01 -25.34 3.33
N ASP A 121 0.12 -26.29 2.41
CA ASP A 121 0.64 -27.64 2.70
C ASP A 121 2.13 -27.60 3.11
N LYS A 122 2.80 -26.47 2.92
CA LYS A 122 4.21 -26.25 3.26
C LYS A 122 4.42 -25.49 4.56
N PHE A 123 3.37 -25.15 5.30
CA PHE A 123 3.51 -24.47 6.58
C PHE A 123 4.15 -25.37 7.64
N GLU A 124 5.07 -24.81 8.40
CA GLU A 124 5.75 -25.51 9.50
C GLU A 124 5.09 -25.22 10.85
N GLN A 125 4.49 -24.03 10.98
CA GLN A 125 3.85 -23.57 12.21
C GLN A 125 2.38 -23.23 12.01
N ALA A 126 1.58 -23.43 13.05
CA ALA A 126 0.15 -23.10 13.03
C ALA A 126 -0.10 -21.59 12.80
N SER A 127 0.83 -20.73 13.23
CA SER A 127 0.75 -19.28 13.03
C SER A 127 0.74 -18.88 11.55
N GLU A 128 1.37 -19.66 10.67
CA GLU A 128 1.39 -19.42 9.22
C GLU A 128 -0.01 -19.65 8.63
N GLN A 129 -0.68 -20.74 9.04
CA GLN A 129 -2.05 -21.02 8.62
C GLN A 129 -3.03 -19.94 9.10
N VAL A 130 -2.95 -19.57 10.38
CA VAL A 130 -3.85 -18.52 10.94
C VAL A 130 -3.62 -17.18 10.25
N PHE A 131 -2.38 -16.85 9.89
CA PHE A 131 -2.10 -15.62 9.14
C PHE A 131 -2.62 -15.72 7.70
N TYR A 132 -2.41 -16.84 7.02
CA TYR A 132 -2.96 -17.09 5.68
C TYR A 132 -4.49 -16.93 5.65
N ASP A 133 -5.20 -17.58 6.57
CA ASP A 133 -6.66 -17.51 6.64
C ASP A 133 -7.14 -16.07 6.85
N ALA A 134 -6.48 -15.32 7.74
CA ALA A 134 -6.80 -13.92 7.98
C ALA A 134 -6.55 -13.03 6.74
N LEU A 135 -5.53 -13.33 5.93
CA LEU A 135 -5.28 -12.63 4.67
C LEU A 135 -6.38 -12.90 3.63
N VAL A 136 -6.85 -14.15 3.53
CA VAL A 136 -7.98 -14.52 2.67
C VAL A 136 -9.26 -13.81 3.12
N GLU A 137 -9.54 -13.80 4.43
CA GLU A 137 -10.69 -13.12 5.01
C GLU A 137 -10.66 -11.59 4.84
N LEU A 138 -9.47 -11.00 4.62
CA LEU A 138 -9.27 -9.58 4.39
C LEU A 138 -9.46 -9.17 2.91
N VAL A 139 -9.43 -10.11 1.96
CA VAL A 139 -9.55 -9.83 0.53
C VAL A 139 -10.84 -9.05 0.19
N PRO A 140 -12.05 -9.44 0.65
CA PRO A 140 -13.28 -8.75 0.29
C PRO A 140 -13.31 -7.28 0.73
N GLN A 141 -12.75 -6.95 1.89
CA GLN A 141 -12.68 -5.59 2.42
C GLN A 141 -11.66 -4.74 1.64
N VAL A 142 -10.58 -5.37 1.17
CA VAL A 142 -9.59 -4.73 0.29
C VAL A 142 -10.22 -4.39 -1.07
N GLU A 143 -10.95 -5.34 -1.66
CA GLU A 143 -11.66 -5.13 -2.93
C GLU A 143 -12.73 -4.05 -2.80
N GLN A 144 -13.51 -4.05 -1.71
CA GLN A 144 -14.50 -3.02 -1.44
C GLN A 144 -13.84 -1.65 -1.25
N ALA A 145 -12.71 -1.56 -0.54
CA ALA A 145 -11.98 -0.32 -0.37
C ALA A 145 -11.44 0.23 -1.71
N GLN A 146 -11.04 -0.63 -2.65
CA GLN A 146 -10.65 -0.21 -4.01
C GLN A 146 -11.84 0.26 -4.84
N ALA A 147 -12.99 -0.42 -4.75
CA ALA A 147 -14.16 -0.12 -5.57
C ALA A 147 -14.96 1.09 -5.06
N GLU A 148 -15.11 1.22 -3.75
CA GLU A 148 -16.04 2.16 -3.11
C GLU A 148 -15.34 3.23 -2.26
N ARG A 149 -14.01 3.19 -2.16
CA ARG A 149 -13.21 4.03 -1.25
C ARG A 149 -13.56 3.85 0.23
N ASP A 150 -14.07 2.67 0.59
CA ASP A 150 -14.37 2.31 1.97
C ASP A 150 -13.09 1.91 2.73
N TYR A 151 -12.24 2.89 3.01
CA TYR A 151 -11.03 2.68 3.79
C TYR A 151 -11.32 2.39 5.27
N GLN A 152 -12.54 2.70 5.75
CA GLN A 152 -12.96 2.38 7.10
C GLN A 152 -13.09 0.87 7.28
N GLN A 153 -13.70 0.18 6.33
CA GLN A 153 -13.82 -1.28 6.35
C GLN A 153 -12.45 -1.96 6.22
N LEU A 154 -11.55 -1.41 5.39
CA LEU A 154 -10.16 -1.87 5.32
C LEU A 154 -9.43 -1.69 6.66
N LEU A 155 -9.60 -0.55 7.33
CA LEU A 155 -9.01 -0.32 8.65
C LEU A 155 -9.51 -1.31 9.70
N VAL A 156 -10.81 -1.65 9.68
CA VAL A 156 -11.38 -2.68 10.56
C VAL A 156 -10.70 -4.02 10.33
N GLY A 157 -10.51 -4.41 9.07
CA GLY A 157 -9.78 -5.62 8.69
C GLY A 157 -8.31 -5.61 9.12
N LEU A 158 -7.60 -4.50 8.89
CA LEU A 158 -6.20 -4.32 9.30
C LEU A 158 -6.04 -4.39 10.84
N LYS A 159 -7.00 -3.86 11.60
CA LYS A 159 -7.02 -3.98 13.07
C LYS A 159 -7.25 -5.42 13.52
N ALA A 160 -8.10 -6.17 12.82
CA ALA A 160 -8.37 -7.58 13.15
C ALA A 160 -7.16 -8.49 12.88
N ILE A 161 -6.42 -8.25 11.78
CA ILE A 161 -5.23 -9.04 11.43
C ILE A 161 -3.98 -8.65 12.22
N ALA A 162 -3.89 -7.40 12.72
CA ALA A 162 -2.74 -6.92 13.47
C ALA A 162 -2.27 -7.83 14.64
N PRO A 163 -3.14 -8.31 15.54
CA PRO A 163 -2.73 -9.24 16.61
C PRO A 163 -2.30 -10.62 16.09
N ILE A 164 -2.86 -11.08 14.96
CA ILE A 164 -2.49 -12.37 14.34
C ILE A 164 -1.05 -12.31 13.84
N VAL A 165 -0.70 -11.24 13.14
CA VAL A 165 0.65 -11.03 12.61
C VAL A 165 1.65 -10.79 13.74
N SER A 166 1.25 -10.12 14.82
CA SER A 166 2.08 -10.01 16.02
C SER A 166 2.41 -11.38 16.61
N ARG A 167 1.45 -12.32 16.66
CA ARG A 167 1.69 -13.71 17.09
C ARG A 167 2.56 -14.48 16.11
N PHE A 168 2.40 -14.27 14.81
CA PHE A 168 3.28 -14.85 13.78
C PHE A 168 4.74 -14.45 14.01
N PHE A 169 4.98 -13.21 14.44
CA PHE A 169 6.33 -12.72 14.73
C PHE A 169 6.88 -13.11 16.10
N ASP A 170 6.08 -13.00 17.15
CA ASP A 170 6.57 -13.00 18.54
C ASP A 170 5.74 -13.92 19.48
N GLY A 171 4.83 -14.75 18.95
CA GLY A 171 4.02 -15.70 19.71
C GLY A 171 4.73 -17.03 20.06
N GLU A 172 4.00 -17.92 20.74
CA GLU A 172 4.48 -19.27 21.10
C GLU A 172 4.90 -20.08 19.86
N ASP A 173 4.11 -19.98 18.78
CA ASP A 173 4.39 -20.59 17.47
C ASP A 173 5.01 -19.57 16.48
N SER A 174 5.83 -18.64 16.99
CA SER A 174 6.48 -17.62 16.16
C SER A 174 7.42 -18.22 15.14
N VAL A 175 7.52 -17.56 13.97
CA VAL A 175 8.37 -18.02 12.88
C VAL A 175 9.57 -17.09 12.65
N LEU A 176 10.70 -17.70 12.31
CA LEU A 176 11.81 -16.97 11.71
C LEU A 176 11.52 -16.79 10.21
N VAL A 177 11.25 -15.55 9.81
CA VAL A 177 10.95 -15.22 8.40
C VAL A 177 12.12 -15.52 7.48
N MET A 178 13.35 -15.26 7.94
CA MET A 178 14.58 -15.56 7.20
C MET A 178 15.02 -17.00 7.47
N ALA A 179 14.15 -17.97 7.17
CA ALA A 179 14.46 -19.39 7.31
C ALA A 179 15.61 -19.82 6.37
N GLU A 180 16.32 -20.89 6.72
CA GLU A 180 17.37 -21.49 5.88
C GLU A 180 16.77 -22.17 4.64
N ASP A 181 15.59 -22.76 4.78
CA ASP A 181 14.84 -23.30 3.64
C ASP A 181 14.25 -22.16 2.81
N GLU A 182 14.71 -22.04 1.57
CA GLU A 182 14.28 -20.98 0.65
C GLU A 182 12.80 -21.05 0.29
N THR A 183 12.19 -22.24 0.30
CA THR A 183 10.75 -22.41 0.05
C THR A 183 9.94 -21.83 1.21
N ILE A 184 10.33 -22.15 2.44
CA ILE A 184 9.68 -21.64 3.65
C ILE A 184 9.86 -20.13 3.78
N LYS A 185 11.09 -19.64 3.59
CA LYS A 185 11.40 -18.21 3.55
C LYS A 185 10.55 -17.48 2.52
N THR A 186 10.44 -18.01 1.30
CA THR A 186 9.62 -17.40 0.24
C THR A 186 8.14 -17.38 0.62
N SER A 187 7.62 -18.49 1.17
CA SER A 187 6.22 -18.57 1.64
C SER A 187 5.91 -17.51 2.71
N ARG A 188 6.78 -17.37 3.72
CA ARG A 188 6.65 -16.38 4.79
C ARG A 188 6.76 -14.94 4.28
N LEU A 189 7.70 -14.67 3.37
CA LEU A 189 7.83 -13.36 2.72
C LEU A 189 6.61 -13.03 1.85
N ASN A 190 6.01 -14.02 1.20
CA ASN A 190 4.79 -13.86 0.41
C ASN A 190 3.60 -13.49 1.30
N LEU A 191 3.39 -14.15 2.44
CA LEU A 191 2.35 -13.79 3.41
C LEU A 191 2.48 -12.31 3.84
N LEU A 192 3.70 -11.89 4.21
CA LEU A 192 3.98 -10.50 4.58
C LEU A 192 3.81 -9.52 3.41
N GLY A 193 4.17 -9.96 2.19
CA GLY A 193 4.00 -9.22 0.95
C GLY A 193 2.54 -8.96 0.63
N VAL A 194 1.66 -9.95 0.81
CA VAL A 194 0.21 -9.79 0.63
C VAL A 194 -0.33 -8.77 1.63
N LEU A 195 0.02 -8.87 2.92
CA LEU A 195 -0.42 -7.89 3.90
C LEU A 195 0.04 -6.46 3.56
N ARG A 196 1.31 -6.30 3.16
CA ARG A 196 1.83 -5.01 2.69
C ARG A 196 0.98 -4.49 1.52
N ASN A 197 0.67 -5.34 0.54
CA ASN A 197 -0.08 -4.93 -0.65
C ASN A 197 -1.53 -4.56 -0.32
N GLN A 198 -2.19 -5.33 0.54
CA GLN A 198 -3.52 -5.02 1.05
C GLN A 198 -3.53 -3.69 1.81
N ALA A 199 -2.52 -3.42 2.65
CA ALA A 199 -2.36 -2.13 3.31
C ALA A 199 -2.06 -0.98 2.33
N ARG A 200 -1.32 -1.25 1.24
CA ARG A 200 -1.05 -0.29 0.17
C ARG A 200 -2.30 0.15 -0.59
N VAL A 201 -3.43 -0.55 -0.47
CA VAL A 201 -4.71 -0.01 -0.93
C VAL A 201 -5.04 1.33 -0.24
N LEU A 202 -4.67 1.47 1.04
CA LEU A 202 -4.75 2.71 1.78
C LEU A 202 -3.49 3.58 1.64
N ALA A 203 -2.30 3.06 1.98
CA ALA A 203 -1.05 3.84 1.94
C ALA A 203 0.21 2.97 2.03
N ASP A 204 1.35 3.57 1.67
CA ASP A 204 2.66 3.03 2.01
C ASP A 204 3.00 3.28 3.47
N PHE A 205 2.84 2.27 4.31
CA PHE A 205 3.20 2.34 5.72
C PHE A 205 4.71 2.49 5.96
N GLY A 206 5.56 2.18 4.96
CA GLY A 206 7.00 2.40 5.03
C GLY A 206 7.38 3.88 5.03
N ALA A 207 6.55 4.75 4.43
CA ALA A 207 6.76 6.19 4.40
C ALA A 207 6.25 6.91 5.67
N ILE A 208 5.39 6.25 6.45
CA ILE A 208 4.78 6.83 7.65
C ILE A 208 5.80 6.84 8.80
N VAL A 209 5.99 8.01 9.39
CA VAL A 209 6.80 8.22 10.58
C VAL A 209 5.93 8.07 11.81
N LYS A 210 6.42 7.32 12.81
CA LYS A 210 5.74 7.18 14.09
C LYS A 210 5.67 8.55 14.78
N ALA A 211 4.46 8.96 15.15
CA ALA A 211 4.22 10.20 15.88
C ALA A 211 4.81 10.18 17.30
#